data_AF-A0A2V6UKV4-F1
#
_entry.id   AF-A0A2V6UKV4-F1
#
_cell.length_a   1.000
_cell.length_b   1.000
_cell.length_c   1.000
_cell.angle_alpha   90.00
_cell.angle_beta   90.00
_cell.angle_gamma   90.00
#
_symmetry.space_group_name_H-M   'P 1'
#
loop_
_entity.id
_entity.type
_entity.pdbx_description
1 polymer ?
#
loop_
_entity_poly.entity_id
_entity_poly.type
_entity_poly.pdbx_seq_one_letter_code
_entity_poly.pdbx_strand_id
1 'polypeptide(L)'
;MSEFPEPDADEGGAADGAHDRAGRDRRARRARAHGRRRRVRRPDGDPRRGSAPRGRPCPDALDALSQTSTRRVALLTGFEPYGGFDRNSSAEVVKQLDGAEIDGHRVAGRILPVTFGPLRRRIRDLLQETDPVAVVSLGLCPGEPVIRLERVATNIADFAIPDNEGTRLADDVVAPGGPAALEATLPLRVIEQALLRAGIPARLSTTAGTFLCNATMYTVLQAERAAGVPSGFVHLPYLAEQAARLCEEVRAGRSAEPSAPHALASMSLGTMVDAARIILEVSLEERPRPSASSSGTTE
;
A
#
# COMPACT_ATOMS: atom_id res chain seq x y z
N MET A 1 35.92 -37.55 7.43
CA MET A 1 35.01 -38.62 7.87
C MET A 1 34.96 -38.53 9.38
N SER A 2 34.05 -37.72 9.88
CA SER A 2 33.90 -37.40 11.30
C SER A 2 32.40 -37.26 11.52
N GLU A 3 31.86 -38.24 12.21
CA GLU A 3 30.45 -38.52 12.45
C GLU A 3 29.80 -37.45 13.33
N PHE A 4 28.61 -37.01 12.93
CA PHE A 4 27.64 -36.28 13.76
C PHE A 4 26.67 -37.30 14.38
N PRO A 5 26.31 -37.19 15.67
CA PRO A 5 25.17 -37.91 16.21
C PRO A 5 23.88 -37.09 16.03
N GLU A 6 22.81 -37.75 15.59
CA GLU A 6 21.44 -37.22 15.55
C GLU A 6 20.82 -37.13 16.96
N PRO A 7 19.89 -36.20 17.22
CA PRO A 7 19.01 -36.27 18.38
C PRO A 7 17.66 -36.92 18.07
N ASP A 8 17.22 -37.73 19.04
CA ASP A 8 15.98 -38.49 19.10
C ASP A 8 14.70 -37.67 18.86
N ALA A 9 13.79 -38.29 18.09
CA ALA A 9 12.40 -37.88 17.92
C ALA A 9 11.55 -38.37 19.10
N ASP A 10 10.86 -37.45 19.78
CA ASP A 10 9.79 -37.75 20.73
C ASP A 10 8.47 -37.22 20.14
N GLU A 11 7.70 -38.10 19.51
CA GLU A 11 6.33 -37.83 19.03
C GLU A 11 5.31 -38.38 20.04
N GLY A 12 4.71 -37.47 20.81
CA GLY A 12 3.49 -37.72 21.57
C GLY A 12 2.25 -37.57 20.67
N GLY A 13 1.48 -38.64 20.53
CA GLY A 13 0.24 -38.68 19.75
C GLY A 13 -1.05 -38.75 20.59
N ALA A 14 -2.10 -38.20 19.96
CA ALA A 14 -3.56 -38.45 20.11
C ALA A 14 -4.29 -37.84 21.32
N ALA A 15 -5.16 -36.84 21.09
CA ALA A 15 -6.63 -36.93 20.81
C ALA A 15 -7.42 -36.72 22.12
N ASP A 16 -8.61 -36.12 22.23
CA ASP A 16 -9.79 -36.03 21.36
C ASP A 16 -10.75 -35.00 22.01
N GLY A 17 -11.80 -34.54 21.30
CA GLY A 17 -12.92 -33.85 21.97
C GLY A 17 -13.74 -32.84 21.15
N ALA A 18 -14.59 -33.34 20.27
CA ALA A 18 -15.64 -32.58 19.59
C ALA A 18 -16.91 -32.41 20.45
N HIS A 19 -17.59 -31.25 20.36
CA HIS A 19 -19.03 -31.13 20.68
C HIS A 19 -19.75 -30.03 19.86
N ASP A 20 -20.36 -30.48 18.76
CA ASP A 20 -21.77 -30.32 18.31
C ASP A 20 -22.70 -29.31 19.07
N ARG A 21 -23.36 -28.38 18.36
CA ARG A 21 -24.83 -28.37 18.07
C ARG A 21 -25.43 -27.03 17.64
N ALA A 22 -26.43 -27.17 16.76
CA ALA A 22 -27.24 -26.18 16.06
C ALA A 22 -28.47 -25.63 16.84
N GLY A 23 -29.05 -24.52 16.34
CA GLY A 23 -30.43 -24.05 16.63
C GLY A 23 -30.74 -22.73 15.90
N ARG A 24 -31.45 -22.72 14.76
CA ARG A 24 -32.91 -22.64 14.52
C ARG A 24 -33.61 -21.28 14.78
N ASP A 25 -34.10 -20.71 13.66
CA ASP A 25 -35.45 -20.16 13.36
C ASP A 25 -36.13 -19.07 14.23
N ARG A 26 -36.64 -18.01 13.54
CA ARG A 26 -38.05 -17.52 13.49
C ARG A 26 -38.13 -16.17 12.72
N ARG A 27 -38.83 -16.08 11.57
CA ARG A 27 -40.21 -15.56 11.34
C ARG A 27 -40.51 -14.18 11.99
N ALA A 28 -41.22 -13.20 11.42
CA ALA A 28 -41.96 -12.98 10.17
C ALA A 28 -42.62 -11.57 10.19
N ARG A 29 -43.32 -11.20 9.08
CA ARG A 29 -44.46 -10.24 8.92
C ARG A 29 -44.11 -8.77 8.59
N ARG A 30 -44.39 -8.29 7.36
CA ARG A 30 -45.66 -7.79 6.74
C ARG A 30 -45.98 -6.32 7.07
N ALA A 31 -46.05 -5.46 6.04
CA ALA A 31 -47.23 -4.61 5.76
C ALA A 31 -47.14 -3.98 4.35
N ARG A 32 -48.25 -4.04 3.62
CA ARG A 32 -48.55 -3.32 2.37
C ARG A 32 -49.33 -2.05 2.72
N ALA A 33 -49.19 -0.98 1.93
CA ALA A 33 -50.30 -0.04 1.73
C ALA A 33 -50.18 0.71 0.40
N HIS A 34 -51.28 0.67 -0.35
CA HIS A 34 -51.55 1.44 -1.57
C HIS A 34 -51.95 2.89 -1.24
N GLY A 35 -51.58 3.84 -2.09
CA GLY A 35 -52.08 5.22 -2.08
C GLY A 35 -52.24 5.76 -3.50
N ARG A 36 -53.42 6.26 -3.81
CA ARG A 36 -53.97 6.51 -5.15
C ARG A 36 -53.51 7.82 -5.81
N ARG A 37 -53.59 7.80 -7.14
CA ARG A 37 -53.48 8.91 -8.11
C ARG A 37 -54.47 10.06 -7.82
N ARG A 38 -54.07 11.30 -8.10
CA ARG A 38 -54.95 12.36 -8.62
C ARG A 38 -54.23 13.23 -9.65
N ARG A 39 -54.83 13.32 -10.85
CA ARG A 39 -54.57 14.30 -11.91
C ARG A 39 -55.19 15.64 -11.51
N VAL A 40 -54.51 16.75 -11.78
CA VAL A 40 -55.13 18.08 -11.91
C VAL A 40 -54.55 18.78 -13.15
N ARG A 41 -55.45 19.50 -13.84
CA ARG A 41 -55.35 20.13 -15.17
C ARG A 41 -54.45 21.37 -15.20
N ARG A 42 -53.97 21.65 -16.43
CA ARG A 42 -53.37 22.91 -16.92
C ARG A 42 -54.36 24.08 -16.91
N PRO A 43 -53.85 25.32 -16.99
CA PRO A 43 -54.44 26.38 -17.79
C PRO A 43 -53.52 26.83 -18.95
N ASP A 44 -54.16 27.33 -20.00
CA ASP A 44 -53.64 27.81 -21.29
C ASP A 44 -53.23 29.30 -21.31
N GLY A 45 -52.42 29.67 -22.31
CA GLY A 45 -52.24 31.03 -22.90
C GLY A 45 -51.19 31.92 -22.22
N ASP A 46 -50.31 32.69 -22.88
CA ASP A 46 -50.29 33.31 -24.22
C ASP A 46 -48.81 33.67 -24.60
N PRO A 47 -48.42 33.79 -25.89
CA PRO A 47 -47.03 33.83 -26.35
C PRO A 47 -46.54 35.26 -26.64
N ARG A 48 -45.34 35.62 -26.17
CA ARG A 48 -44.59 36.76 -26.74
C ARG A 48 -43.09 36.49 -26.86
N ARG A 49 -42.67 36.68 -28.12
CA ARG A 49 -41.33 36.79 -28.72
C ARG A 49 -40.20 37.28 -27.80
N GLY A 50 -39.05 36.63 -27.95
CA GLY A 50 -37.73 37.16 -27.57
C GLY A 50 -36.63 36.21 -28.08
N SER A 51 -36.25 36.36 -29.35
CA SER A 51 -35.14 35.63 -29.97
C SER A 51 -33.81 36.14 -29.39
N ALA A 52 -33.20 35.37 -28.48
CA ALA A 52 -31.83 35.59 -28.04
C ALA A 52 -30.83 35.08 -29.12
N PRO A 53 -29.73 35.80 -29.40
CA PRO A 53 -28.75 35.35 -30.37
C PRO A 53 -27.98 34.15 -29.81
N ARG A 54 -27.88 33.07 -30.59
CA ARG A 54 -26.99 31.94 -30.32
C ARG A 54 -25.55 32.39 -30.57
N GLY A 55 -24.96 33.06 -29.60
CA GLY A 55 -23.51 33.23 -29.53
C GLY A 55 -22.88 31.85 -29.30
N ARG A 56 -21.93 31.46 -30.16
CA ARG A 56 -21.03 30.35 -29.85
C ARG A 56 -20.32 30.70 -28.52
N PRO A 57 -20.25 29.79 -27.54
CA PRO A 57 -19.43 30.06 -26.37
C PRO A 57 -17.98 30.25 -26.84
N CYS A 58 -17.30 31.27 -26.31
CA CYS A 58 -15.88 31.48 -26.52
C CYS A 58 -15.12 30.18 -26.20
N PRO A 59 -14.10 29.78 -26.98
CA PRO A 59 -13.30 28.58 -26.72
C PRO A 59 -12.76 28.54 -25.28
N ASP A 60 -12.46 29.71 -24.71
CA ASP A 60 -11.84 29.85 -23.39
C ASP A 60 -12.77 29.48 -22.21
N ALA A 61 -14.09 29.47 -22.40
CA ALA A 61 -15.03 29.14 -21.33
C ALA A 61 -15.21 27.61 -21.14
N LEU A 62 -14.84 26.80 -22.13
CA LEU A 62 -14.86 25.34 -22.03
C LEU A 62 -13.58 24.78 -21.42
N ASP A 63 -12.44 25.47 -21.57
CA ASP A 63 -11.20 25.13 -20.88
C ASP A 63 -11.25 25.49 -19.38
N ALA A 64 -11.96 26.57 -19.01
CA ALA A 64 -12.12 26.98 -17.62
C ALA A 64 -13.06 26.07 -16.80
N LEU A 65 -13.93 25.30 -17.46
CA LEU A 65 -14.83 24.33 -16.82
C LEU A 65 -14.29 22.89 -16.85
N SER A 66 -13.11 22.66 -17.46
CA SER A 66 -12.42 21.36 -17.52
C SER A 66 -11.46 21.13 -16.34
N GLN A 67 -11.30 22.12 -15.45
CA GLN A 67 -10.41 22.08 -14.29
C GLN A 67 -11.14 21.92 -12.95
N THR A 68 -12.27 21.20 -12.92
CA THR A 68 -12.61 20.49 -11.68
C THR A 68 -11.53 19.45 -11.47
N SER A 69 -10.48 19.84 -10.73
CA SER A 69 -9.46 18.92 -10.20
C SER A 69 -10.20 17.77 -9.54
N THR A 70 -10.30 16.64 -10.25
CA THR A 70 -10.76 15.41 -9.63
C THR A 70 -9.70 15.09 -8.61
N ARG A 71 -10.05 15.19 -7.32
CA ARG A 71 -9.16 14.90 -6.19
C ARG A 71 -8.68 13.45 -6.33
N ARG A 72 -7.54 13.29 -6.98
CA ARG A 72 -6.91 12.01 -7.31
C ARG A 72 -6.24 11.43 -6.06
N VAL A 73 -6.18 10.12 -5.96
CA VAL A 73 -5.73 9.42 -4.76
C VAL A 73 -4.29 8.94 -4.91
N ALA A 74 -3.44 9.21 -3.94
CA ALA A 74 -2.16 8.53 -3.76
C ALA A 74 -2.34 7.40 -2.75
N LEU A 75 -2.05 6.16 -3.13
CA LEU A 75 -2.16 5.01 -2.22
C LEU A 75 -0.86 4.86 -1.43
N LEU A 76 -0.97 4.93 -0.10
CA LEU A 76 0.12 4.67 0.83
C LEU A 76 -0.21 3.41 1.63
N THR A 77 0.62 2.38 1.55
CA THR A 77 0.40 1.15 2.33
C THR A 77 1.49 0.91 3.37
N GLY A 78 1.13 0.21 4.43
CA GLY A 78 2.06 -0.32 5.43
C GLY A 78 1.54 -1.64 5.97
N PHE A 79 2.24 -2.26 6.91
CA PHE A 79 1.88 -3.56 7.44
C PHE A 79 1.45 -3.49 8.90
N GLU A 80 0.54 -4.38 9.28
CA GLU A 80 0.24 -4.64 10.69
C GLU A 80 1.49 -5.11 11.47
N PRO A 81 1.42 -5.13 12.82
CA PRO A 81 2.51 -5.65 13.63
C PRO A 81 2.82 -7.13 13.34
N TYR A 82 4.09 -7.51 13.51
CA TYR A 82 4.57 -8.88 13.34
C TYR A 82 5.84 -9.12 14.17
N GLY A 83 6.27 -10.37 14.27
CA GLY A 83 7.56 -10.73 14.88
C GLY A 83 7.66 -10.40 16.37
N GLY A 84 6.54 -10.42 17.09
CA GLY A 84 6.49 -10.13 18.54
C GLY A 84 6.52 -8.64 18.90
N PHE A 85 6.49 -7.74 17.91
CA PHE A 85 6.24 -6.32 18.13
C PHE A 85 4.74 -6.03 18.11
N ASP A 86 4.30 -5.10 18.95
CA ASP A 86 2.94 -4.57 19.04
C ASP A 86 2.70 -3.39 18.08
N ARG A 87 3.77 -2.83 17.51
CA ARG A 87 3.77 -1.72 16.55
C ARG A 87 4.65 -2.04 15.35
N ASN A 88 4.31 -1.43 14.22
CA ASN A 88 5.09 -1.50 12.98
C ASN A 88 5.32 -0.07 12.48
N SER A 89 6.58 0.34 12.26
CA SER A 89 6.91 1.70 11.81
C SER A 89 6.15 2.09 10.54
N SER A 90 5.96 1.15 9.61
CA SER A 90 5.18 1.39 8.38
C SER A 90 3.71 1.71 8.67
N ALA A 91 3.05 0.98 9.59
CA ALA A 91 1.67 1.28 9.97
C ALA A 91 1.54 2.64 10.66
N GLU A 92 2.49 2.99 11.53
CA GLU A 92 2.45 4.25 12.25
C GLU A 92 2.61 5.44 11.31
N VAL A 93 3.49 5.34 10.31
CA VAL A 93 3.62 6.36 9.25
C VAL A 93 2.34 6.47 8.42
N VAL A 94 1.77 5.33 8.00
CA VAL A 94 0.53 5.31 7.21
C VAL A 94 -0.64 5.95 7.95
N LYS A 95 -0.79 5.68 9.26
CA LYS A 95 -1.83 6.30 10.09
C LYS A 95 -1.69 7.81 10.17
N GLN A 96 -0.47 8.34 10.22
CA GLN A 96 -0.22 9.78 10.28
C GLN A 96 -0.51 10.50 8.96
N LEU A 97 -0.41 9.79 7.83
CA LEU A 97 -0.61 10.37 6.50
C LEU A 97 -1.97 10.04 5.87
N ASP A 98 -2.77 9.12 6.43
CA ASP A 98 -4.10 8.83 5.88
C ASP A 98 -5.00 10.07 5.90
N GLY A 99 -5.59 10.37 4.75
CA GLY A 99 -6.44 11.55 4.57
C GLY A 99 -5.70 12.87 4.40
N ALA A 100 -4.37 12.90 4.51
CA ALA A 100 -3.57 14.07 4.21
C ALA A 100 -3.76 14.51 2.74
N GLU A 101 -3.47 15.78 2.49
CA GLU A 101 -3.43 16.35 1.16
C GLU A 101 -1.99 16.69 0.80
N ILE A 102 -1.50 16.15 -0.31
CA ILE A 102 -0.14 16.33 -0.80
C ILE A 102 -0.23 16.66 -2.29
N ASP A 103 0.28 17.82 -2.69
CA ASP A 103 0.22 18.32 -4.07
C ASP A 103 -1.20 18.27 -4.67
N GLY A 104 -2.23 18.62 -3.88
CA GLY A 104 -3.64 18.56 -4.30
C GLY A 104 -4.24 17.15 -4.41
N HIS A 105 -3.48 16.11 -4.07
CA HIS A 105 -3.91 14.71 -4.05
C HIS A 105 -4.27 14.25 -2.63
N ARG A 106 -5.30 13.42 -2.51
CA ARG A 106 -5.63 12.78 -1.21
C ARG A 106 -4.76 11.56 -1.01
N VAL A 107 -4.14 11.43 0.16
CA VAL A 107 -3.50 10.17 0.56
C VAL A 107 -4.56 9.21 1.07
N ALA A 108 -4.60 8.00 0.52
CA ALA A 108 -5.35 6.87 1.07
C ALA A 108 -4.36 5.93 1.78
N GLY A 109 -4.30 6.03 3.09
CA GLY A 109 -3.46 5.17 3.93
C GLY A 109 -4.15 3.83 4.20
N ARG A 110 -3.48 2.70 3.94
CA ARG A 110 -4.05 1.35 4.12
C ARG A 110 -3.06 0.42 4.80
N ILE A 111 -3.55 -0.34 5.79
CA ILE A 111 -2.76 -1.37 6.46
C ILE A 111 -3.03 -2.71 5.80
N LEU A 112 -1.95 -3.38 5.41
CA LEU A 112 -1.92 -4.71 4.82
C LEU A 112 -1.71 -5.77 5.91
N PRO A 113 -2.31 -6.96 5.76
CA PRO A 113 -2.04 -8.07 6.66
C PRO A 113 -0.62 -8.59 6.45
N VAL A 114 -0.02 -9.16 7.50
CA VAL A 114 1.25 -9.90 7.39
C VAL A 114 0.92 -11.37 7.14
N THR A 115 0.23 -11.63 6.03
CA THR A 115 -0.20 -12.98 5.63
C THR A 115 -0.17 -13.12 4.11
N PHE A 116 0.55 -14.12 3.58
CA PHE A 116 0.79 -14.23 2.13
C PHE A 116 -0.46 -14.48 1.29
N GLY A 117 -1.32 -15.42 1.72
CA GLY A 117 -2.51 -15.82 0.97
C GLY A 117 -3.49 -14.65 0.71
N PRO A 118 -3.95 -13.94 1.76
CA PRO A 118 -4.83 -12.78 1.63
C PRO A 118 -4.18 -11.56 0.98
N LEU A 119 -2.86 -11.37 1.11
CA LEU A 119 -2.14 -10.18 0.68
C LEU A 119 -2.43 -9.80 -0.77
N ARG A 120 -2.28 -10.76 -1.70
CA ARG A 120 -2.42 -10.48 -3.14
C ARG A 120 -3.83 -10.02 -3.53
N ARG A 121 -4.85 -10.65 -2.92
CA ARG A 121 -6.24 -10.26 -3.10
C ARG A 121 -6.45 -8.85 -2.55
N ARG A 122 -5.98 -8.59 -1.33
CA ARG A 122 -6.17 -7.30 -0.68
C ARG A 122 -5.54 -6.16 -1.47
N ILE A 123 -4.33 -6.35 -2.00
CA ILE A 123 -3.68 -5.35 -2.87
C ILE A 123 -4.55 -5.05 -4.09
N ARG A 124 -5.03 -6.08 -4.79
CA ARG A 124 -5.88 -5.89 -5.97
C ARG A 124 -7.16 -5.13 -5.64
N ASP A 125 -7.83 -5.49 -4.56
CA ASP A 125 -9.04 -4.82 -4.11
C ASP A 125 -8.75 -3.35 -3.80
N LEU A 126 -7.64 -3.04 -3.12
CA LEU A 126 -7.22 -1.67 -2.84
C LEU A 126 -6.96 -0.85 -4.10
N LEU A 127 -6.26 -1.42 -5.08
CA LEU A 127 -5.99 -0.74 -6.36
C LEU A 127 -7.31 -0.43 -7.09
N GLN A 128 -8.25 -1.36 -7.12
CA GLN A 128 -9.58 -1.17 -7.71
C GLN A 128 -10.44 -0.16 -6.95
N GLU A 129 -10.41 -0.19 -5.61
CA GLU A 129 -11.17 0.72 -4.74
C GLU A 129 -10.67 2.17 -4.84
N THR A 130 -9.37 2.36 -5.07
CA THR A 130 -8.73 3.68 -4.96
C THR A 130 -8.36 4.32 -6.29
N ASP A 131 -8.24 3.54 -7.37
CA ASP A 131 -7.78 4.00 -8.69
C ASP A 131 -6.59 4.99 -8.57
N PRO A 132 -5.48 4.54 -7.96
CA PRO A 132 -4.47 5.46 -7.47
C PRO A 132 -3.63 6.04 -8.60
N VAL A 133 -3.17 7.29 -8.40
CA VAL A 133 -2.24 7.95 -9.32
C VAL A 133 -0.77 7.72 -9.00
N ALA A 134 -0.50 7.17 -7.81
CA ALA A 134 0.80 6.69 -7.35
C ALA A 134 0.59 5.67 -6.22
N VAL A 135 1.48 4.69 -6.11
CA VAL A 135 1.45 3.67 -5.06
C VAL A 135 2.81 3.59 -4.36
N VAL A 136 2.84 3.92 -3.07
CA VAL A 136 4.02 3.78 -2.21
C VAL A 136 3.69 2.78 -1.11
N SER A 137 4.45 1.70 -1.05
CA SER A 137 4.31 0.70 0.02
C SER A 137 5.48 0.79 0.98
N LEU A 138 5.18 0.81 2.28
CA LEU A 138 6.16 0.93 3.35
C LEU A 138 6.30 -0.40 4.10
N GLY A 139 7.51 -0.74 4.52
CA GLY A 139 7.77 -1.91 5.36
C GLY A 139 8.87 -1.67 6.39
N LEU A 140 8.77 -2.30 7.56
CA LEU A 140 9.84 -2.29 8.54
C LEU A 140 11.01 -3.17 8.05
N CYS A 141 12.23 -2.65 8.12
CA CYS A 141 13.47 -3.40 7.92
C CYS A 141 14.30 -3.38 9.21
N PRO A 142 14.23 -4.47 10.01
CA PRO A 142 15.04 -4.62 11.22
C PRO A 142 16.51 -4.23 11.05
N GLY A 143 17.01 -3.36 11.92
CA GLY A 143 18.41 -2.95 11.96
C GLY A 143 18.84 -1.99 10.84
N GLU A 144 17.97 -1.62 9.90
CA GLU A 144 18.35 -0.65 8.88
C GLU A 144 18.47 0.76 9.50
N PRO A 145 19.59 1.48 9.29
CA PRO A 145 19.77 2.82 9.85
C PRO A 145 19.20 3.96 8.96
N VAL A 146 18.78 3.66 7.73
CA VAL A 146 18.39 4.67 6.72
C VAL A 146 17.10 4.29 6.00
N ILE A 147 16.48 5.25 5.30
CA ILE A 147 15.36 4.97 4.40
C ILE A 147 15.89 4.20 3.18
N ARG A 148 15.31 3.04 2.89
CA ARG A 148 15.72 2.20 1.75
C ARG A 148 14.70 2.27 0.63
N LEU A 149 15.17 2.73 -0.53
CA LEU A 149 14.37 2.83 -1.75
C LEU A 149 14.59 1.59 -2.61
N GLU A 150 13.60 0.70 -2.67
CA GLU A 150 13.75 -0.59 -3.34
C GLU A 150 13.63 -0.48 -4.87
N ARG A 151 14.64 -0.96 -5.57
CA ARG A 151 14.72 -0.88 -7.05
C ARG A 151 14.02 -2.02 -7.75
N VAL A 152 14.03 -3.21 -7.15
CA VAL A 152 13.62 -4.45 -7.83
C VAL A 152 12.85 -5.33 -6.85
N ALA A 153 11.73 -5.87 -7.32
CA ALA A 153 11.04 -6.98 -6.70
C ALA A 153 11.28 -8.26 -7.51
N THR A 154 11.55 -9.38 -6.83
CA THR A 154 11.76 -10.69 -7.46
C THR A 154 10.51 -11.55 -7.36
N ASN A 155 10.30 -12.46 -8.31
CA ASN A 155 9.20 -13.42 -8.28
C ASN A 155 9.53 -14.63 -7.38
N ILE A 156 10.09 -14.38 -6.20
CA ILE A 156 10.50 -15.39 -5.23
C ILE A 156 9.79 -15.11 -3.90
N ALA A 157 9.21 -16.15 -3.33
CA ALA A 157 8.65 -16.17 -1.98
C ALA A 157 9.39 -17.23 -1.16
N ASP A 158 10.33 -16.76 -0.32
CA ASP A 158 11.16 -17.60 0.54
C ASP A 158 11.25 -16.95 1.93
N PHE A 159 10.58 -17.57 2.89
CA PHE A 159 10.22 -16.97 4.17
C PHE A 159 11.14 -17.49 5.29
N ALA A 160 12.09 -16.66 5.68
CA ALA A 160 13.01 -16.95 6.80
C ALA A 160 12.29 -17.08 8.15
N ILE A 161 11.12 -16.44 8.31
CA ILE A 161 10.23 -16.53 9.45
C ILE A 161 8.80 -16.81 8.96
N PRO A 162 7.94 -17.48 9.74
CA PRO A 162 6.55 -17.62 9.36
C PRO A 162 5.84 -16.26 9.31
N ASP A 163 4.81 -16.16 8.49
CA ASP A 163 3.86 -15.05 8.55
C ASP A 163 2.92 -15.16 9.76
N ASN A 164 2.00 -14.20 9.94
CA ASN A 164 1.12 -14.16 11.11
C ASN A 164 0.12 -15.34 11.19
N GLU A 165 -0.10 -16.08 10.10
CA GLU A 165 -0.92 -17.31 10.09
C GLU A 165 -0.05 -18.58 10.20
N GLY A 166 1.26 -18.45 10.43
CA GLY A 166 2.17 -19.58 10.55
C GLY A 166 2.70 -20.09 9.19
N THR A 167 2.38 -19.42 8.08
CA THR A 167 2.81 -19.86 6.75
C THR A 167 4.31 -19.59 6.59
N ARG A 168 5.06 -20.64 6.24
CA ARG A 168 6.46 -20.55 5.84
C ARG A 168 6.61 -21.14 4.44
N LEU A 169 6.99 -20.30 3.49
CA LEU A 169 7.27 -20.68 2.10
C LEU A 169 8.76 -20.88 1.91
N ALA A 170 9.14 -21.82 1.04
CA ALA A 170 10.51 -22.09 0.66
C ALA A 170 10.56 -22.26 -0.85
N ASP A 171 11.36 -21.44 -1.53
CA ASP A 171 11.54 -21.45 -2.99
C ASP A 171 10.24 -21.41 -3.81
N ASP A 172 9.18 -20.76 -3.29
CA ASP A 172 7.91 -20.58 -3.99
C ASP A 172 7.94 -19.29 -4.84
N VAL A 173 6.87 -19.05 -5.61
CA VAL A 173 6.73 -17.90 -6.50
C VAL A 173 5.62 -16.96 -6.06
N VAL A 174 5.82 -15.65 -6.26
CA VAL A 174 4.80 -14.64 -5.94
C VAL A 174 3.63 -14.71 -6.92
N ALA A 175 3.94 -14.86 -8.22
CA ALA A 175 2.96 -15.00 -9.28
C ALA A 175 3.40 -16.04 -10.32
N PRO A 176 2.71 -17.19 -10.40
CA PRO A 176 2.97 -18.20 -11.44
C PRO A 176 2.91 -17.60 -12.84
N GLY A 177 3.92 -17.89 -13.67
CA GLY A 177 4.03 -17.37 -15.05
C GLY A 177 4.40 -15.88 -15.17
N GLY A 178 4.63 -15.18 -14.05
CA GLY A 178 5.13 -13.81 -14.06
C GLY A 178 6.63 -13.70 -14.37
N PRO A 179 7.12 -12.51 -14.76
CA PRO A 179 8.54 -12.28 -15.02
C PRO A 179 9.39 -12.52 -13.77
N ALA A 180 10.66 -12.91 -13.92
CA ALA A 180 11.54 -13.21 -12.79
C ALA A 180 11.74 -12.02 -11.84
N ALA A 181 11.69 -10.79 -12.35
CA ALA A 181 11.80 -9.58 -11.57
C ALA A 181 11.06 -8.42 -12.23
N LEU A 182 10.67 -7.44 -11.40
CA LEU A 182 10.02 -6.19 -11.80
C LEU A 182 10.76 -5.02 -11.16
N GLU A 183 11.01 -3.98 -11.95
CA GLU A 183 11.64 -2.75 -11.48
C GLU A 183 10.59 -1.78 -10.94
N ALA A 184 10.94 -1.05 -9.89
CA ALA A 184 10.14 0.07 -9.40
C ALA A 184 9.95 1.12 -10.50
N THR A 185 8.77 1.74 -10.54
CA THR A 185 8.46 2.84 -11.48
C THR A 185 8.45 4.21 -10.80
N LEU A 186 8.72 4.27 -9.49
CA LEU A 186 8.97 5.54 -8.79
C LEU A 186 10.26 6.23 -9.32
N PRO A 187 10.33 7.57 -9.28
CA PRO A 187 11.54 8.33 -9.64
C PRO A 187 12.62 8.24 -8.54
N LEU A 188 13.13 7.02 -8.29
CA LEU A 188 13.91 6.70 -7.08
C LEU A 188 15.14 7.59 -6.85
N ARG A 189 15.85 7.99 -7.91
CA ARG A 189 17.03 8.87 -7.78
C ARG A 189 16.64 10.30 -7.39
N VAL A 190 15.51 10.80 -7.90
CA VAL A 190 15.00 12.12 -7.55
C VAL A 190 14.54 12.13 -6.09
N ILE A 191 13.84 11.06 -5.68
CA ILE A 191 13.42 10.82 -4.30
C ILE A 191 14.63 10.76 -3.37
N GLU A 192 15.65 9.95 -3.69
CA GLU A 192 16.89 9.83 -2.90
C GLU A 192 17.54 11.20 -2.68
N GLN A 193 17.70 11.97 -3.75
CA GLN A 193 18.28 13.31 -3.66
C GLN A 193 17.42 14.28 -2.83
N ALA A 194 16.09 14.22 -2.94
CA ALA A 194 15.19 15.05 -2.16
C ALA A 194 15.27 14.74 -0.65
N LEU A 195 15.29 13.45 -0.29
CA LEU A 195 15.47 13.01 1.10
C LEU A 195 16.81 13.49 1.68
N LEU A 196 17.90 13.31 0.93
CA LEU A 196 19.24 13.74 1.36
C LEU A 196 19.33 15.26 1.53
N ARG A 197 18.70 16.06 0.64
CA ARG A 197 18.61 17.52 0.79
C ARG A 197 17.82 17.94 2.03
N ALA A 198 16.83 17.15 2.44
CA ALA A 198 16.07 17.36 3.67
C ALA A 198 16.82 16.87 4.93
N GLY A 199 18.05 16.35 4.80
CA GLY A 199 18.81 15.80 5.93
C GLY A 199 18.34 14.41 6.38
N ILE A 200 17.51 13.73 5.59
CA ILE A 200 17.01 12.39 5.87
C ILE A 200 17.93 11.38 5.19
N PRO A 201 18.60 10.48 5.93
CA PRO A 201 19.51 9.53 5.33
C PRO A 201 18.71 8.48 4.55
N ALA A 202 19.06 8.30 3.27
CA ALA A 202 18.40 7.38 2.37
C ALA A 202 19.40 6.74 1.40
N ARG A 203 19.08 5.54 0.90
CA ARG A 203 19.86 4.87 -0.15
C ARG A 203 18.99 4.03 -1.07
N LEU A 204 19.43 3.87 -2.31
CA LEU A 204 18.92 2.83 -3.19
C LEU A 204 19.26 1.42 -2.67
N SER A 205 18.33 0.48 -2.86
CA SER A 205 18.47 -0.93 -2.51
C SER A 205 18.07 -1.82 -3.69
N THR A 206 18.77 -2.94 -3.88
CA THR A 206 18.54 -3.90 -4.97
C THR A 206 17.88 -5.20 -4.52
N THR A 207 17.38 -5.26 -3.28
CA THR A 207 16.62 -6.40 -2.78
C THR A 207 15.62 -5.96 -1.71
N ALA A 208 14.33 -6.21 -1.93
CA ALA A 208 13.29 -6.04 -0.92
C ALA A 208 13.18 -7.25 0.02
N GLY A 209 14.16 -8.16 -0.01
CA GLY A 209 14.08 -9.50 0.60
C GLY A 209 13.24 -10.45 -0.23
N THR A 210 12.78 -11.53 0.38
CA THR A 210 11.95 -12.59 -0.24
C THR A 210 10.66 -12.85 0.54
N PHE A 211 10.36 -11.98 1.51
CA PHE A 211 9.16 -12.02 2.35
C PHE A 211 8.02 -11.15 1.78
N LEU A 212 7.06 -10.77 2.62
CA LEU A 212 5.85 -10.03 2.22
C LEU A 212 6.11 -8.63 1.66
N CYS A 213 7.20 -7.97 2.03
CA CYS A 213 7.62 -6.70 1.43
C CYS A 213 7.88 -6.87 -0.08
N ASN A 214 8.68 -7.87 -0.45
CA ASN A 214 8.95 -8.22 -1.84
C ASN A 214 7.68 -8.66 -2.57
N ALA A 215 6.88 -9.55 -1.97
CA ALA A 215 5.63 -10.02 -2.57
C ALA A 215 4.64 -8.86 -2.84
N THR A 216 4.58 -7.87 -1.95
CA THR A 216 3.75 -6.67 -2.10
C THR A 216 4.25 -5.81 -3.24
N MET A 217 5.54 -5.48 -3.25
CA MET A 217 6.15 -4.69 -4.32
C MET A 217 5.92 -5.35 -5.68
N TYR A 218 6.18 -6.66 -5.78
CA TYR A 218 5.98 -7.42 -7.01
C TYR A 218 4.52 -7.39 -7.47
N THR A 219 3.57 -7.63 -6.55
CA THR A 219 2.13 -7.67 -6.86
C THR A 219 1.60 -6.32 -7.34
N VAL A 220 2.02 -5.22 -6.69
CA VAL A 220 1.65 -3.85 -7.11
C VAL A 220 2.24 -3.54 -8.49
N LEU A 221 3.53 -3.80 -8.71
CA LEU A 221 4.17 -3.53 -10.00
C LEU A 221 3.55 -4.34 -11.13
N GLN A 222 3.18 -5.60 -10.87
CA GLN A 222 2.53 -6.45 -11.85
C GLN A 222 1.16 -5.88 -12.28
N ALA A 223 0.42 -5.24 -11.36
CA ALA A 223 -0.89 -4.68 -11.63
C ALA A 223 -0.82 -3.31 -12.34
N GLU A 224 0.08 -2.44 -11.90
CA GLU A 224 0.04 -1.00 -12.22
C GLU A 224 0.99 -0.58 -13.36
N ARG A 225 2.02 -1.38 -13.66
CA ARG A 225 3.06 -0.99 -14.62
C ARG A 225 2.52 -0.71 -16.02
N ALA A 226 1.54 -1.48 -16.49
CA ALA A 226 0.93 -1.27 -17.80
C ALA A 226 0.11 0.04 -17.89
N ALA A 227 -0.44 0.49 -16.76
CA ALA A 227 -1.15 1.76 -16.64
C ALA A 227 -0.21 2.97 -16.46
N GLY A 228 1.09 2.73 -16.29
CA GLY A 228 2.09 3.78 -16.09
C GLY A 228 1.98 4.49 -14.73
N VAL A 229 1.35 3.85 -13.74
CA VAL A 229 1.23 4.40 -12.38
C VAL A 229 2.57 4.24 -11.63
N PRO A 230 3.20 5.33 -11.15
CA PRO A 230 4.42 5.27 -10.35
C PRO A 230 4.20 4.43 -9.10
N SER A 231 4.99 3.36 -8.96
CA SER A 231 4.78 2.31 -7.95
C SER A 231 6.11 1.80 -7.42
N GLY A 232 6.20 1.59 -6.11
CA GLY A 232 7.42 1.06 -5.49
C GLY A 232 7.29 0.79 -4.00
N PHE A 233 8.41 0.38 -3.41
CA PHE A 233 8.49 -0.03 -2.01
C PHE A 233 9.62 0.70 -1.29
N VAL A 234 9.37 1.04 -0.03
CA VAL A 234 10.31 1.76 0.83
C VAL A 234 10.42 1.04 2.17
N HIS A 235 11.63 0.64 2.52
CA HIS A 235 11.92 0.07 3.83
C HIS A 235 12.28 1.17 4.83
N LEU A 236 11.73 1.04 6.03
CA LEU A 236 11.88 1.97 7.15
C LEU A 236 12.67 1.32 8.29
N PRO A 237 13.45 2.10 9.06
CA PRO A 237 14.05 1.66 10.31
C PRO A 237 13.03 1.28 11.40
N TYR A 238 13.55 0.79 12.52
CA TYR A 238 12.80 0.69 13.77
C TYR A 238 12.34 2.05 14.28
N LEU A 239 11.23 2.04 15.01
CA LEU A 239 10.90 3.12 15.95
C LEU A 239 11.89 3.15 17.12
N ALA A 240 12.08 4.31 17.73
CA ALA A 240 12.95 4.48 18.90
C ALA A 240 12.52 3.58 20.07
N GLU A 241 11.21 3.42 20.28
CA GLU A 241 10.64 2.57 21.33
C GLU A 241 10.91 1.07 21.08
N GLN A 242 10.94 0.64 19.81
CA GLN A 242 11.30 -0.73 19.45
C GLN A 242 12.79 -0.99 19.75
N ALA A 243 13.67 -0.06 19.36
CA ALA A 243 15.09 -0.17 19.66
C ALA A 243 15.36 -0.14 21.18
N ALA A 244 14.66 0.72 21.94
CA ALA A 244 14.77 0.76 23.39
C ALA A 244 14.37 -0.57 24.05
N ARG A 245 13.25 -1.18 23.61
CA ARG A 245 12.84 -2.51 24.08
C ARG A 245 13.90 -3.57 23.80
N LEU A 246 14.48 -3.57 22.61
CA LEU A 246 15.55 -4.52 22.25
C LEU A 246 16.80 -4.32 23.14
N CYS A 247 17.18 -3.07 23.43
CA CYS A 247 18.25 -2.77 24.39
C CYS A 247 17.94 -3.33 25.79
N GLU A 248 16.70 -3.24 26.25
CA GLU A 248 16.28 -3.81 27.54
C GLU A 248 16.34 -5.35 27.54
N GLU A 249 15.96 -6.00 26.45
CA GLU A 249 16.04 -7.46 26.31
C GLU A 249 17.50 -7.95 26.36
N VAL A 250 18.42 -7.24 25.69
CA VAL A 250 19.87 -7.50 25.76
C VAL A 250 20.40 -7.27 27.17
N ARG A 251 20.09 -6.12 27.78
CA ARG A 251 20.51 -5.80 29.16
C ARG A 251 20.01 -6.83 30.17
N ALA A 252 18.82 -7.36 29.98
CA ALA A 252 18.23 -8.36 30.86
C ALA A 252 18.68 -9.80 30.57
N GLY A 253 19.59 -10.01 29.61
CA GLY A 253 20.09 -11.35 29.23
C GLY A 253 19.06 -12.23 28.53
N ARG A 254 17.97 -11.66 28.01
CA ARG A 254 16.92 -12.38 27.27
C ARG A 254 17.21 -12.49 25.77
N SER A 255 18.15 -11.69 25.27
CA SER A 255 18.63 -11.74 23.89
C SER A 255 20.14 -11.57 23.86
N ALA A 256 20.79 -12.13 22.85
CA ALA A 256 22.23 -11.96 22.65
C ALA A 256 22.53 -10.53 22.22
N GLU A 257 23.73 -10.04 22.57
CA GLU A 257 24.22 -8.78 22.00
C GLU A 257 24.28 -8.90 20.48
N PRO A 258 23.72 -7.93 19.74
CA PRO A 258 23.77 -7.98 18.29
C PRO A 258 25.21 -7.90 17.79
N SER A 259 25.55 -8.78 16.85
CA SER A 259 26.88 -8.84 16.23
C SER A 259 27.18 -7.63 15.35
N ALA A 260 26.16 -6.90 14.89
CA ALA A 260 26.31 -5.71 14.07
C ALA A 260 25.93 -4.44 14.86
N PRO A 261 26.77 -3.39 14.88
CA PRO A 261 26.49 -2.16 15.61
C PRO A 261 25.18 -1.46 15.21
N HIS A 262 24.72 -1.63 13.96
CA HIS A 262 23.49 -1.03 13.45
C HIS A 262 22.23 -1.86 13.72
N ALA A 263 22.33 -3.07 14.29
CA ALA A 263 21.18 -3.94 14.47
C ALA A 263 20.06 -3.34 15.36
N LEU A 264 20.39 -2.34 16.17
CA LEU A 264 19.46 -1.58 17.02
C LEU A 264 19.24 -0.14 16.51
N ALA A 265 19.66 0.16 15.28
CA ALA A 265 19.44 1.46 14.69
C ALA A 265 17.94 1.75 14.57
N SER A 266 17.57 2.99 14.86
CA SER A 266 16.19 3.47 14.78
C SER A 266 16.16 4.86 14.18
N MET A 267 14.96 5.27 13.77
CA MET A 267 14.67 6.59 13.26
C MET A 267 13.39 7.11 13.93
N SER A 268 13.33 8.42 14.17
CA SER A 268 12.13 9.01 14.78
C SER A 268 10.93 8.85 13.84
N LEU A 269 9.72 8.66 14.42
CA LEU A 269 8.49 8.59 13.63
C LEU A 269 8.29 9.86 12.80
N GLY A 270 8.59 11.04 13.36
CA GLY A 270 8.48 12.31 12.64
C GLY A 270 9.35 12.33 11.38
N THR A 271 10.62 11.91 11.50
CA THR A 271 11.53 11.81 10.34
C THR A 271 11.01 10.84 9.28
N MET A 272 10.45 9.69 9.69
CA MET A 272 9.88 8.72 8.74
C MET A 272 8.60 9.23 8.06
N VAL A 273 7.77 10.01 8.77
CA VAL A 273 6.60 10.68 8.20
C VAL A 273 7.01 11.74 7.19
N ASP A 274 8.01 12.56 7.51
CA ASP A 274 8.54 13.57 6.59
C ASP A 274 9.16 12.91 5.35
N ALA A 275 9.88 11.79 5.53
CA ALA A 275 10.39 11.00 4.41
C ALA A 275 9.27 10.51 3.49
N ALA A 276 8.22 9.91 4.05
CA ALA A 276 7.08 9.41 3.29
C ALA A 276 6.32 10.54 2.57
N ARG A 277 6.21 11.72 3.18
CA ARG A 277 5.64 12.92 2.53
C ARG A 277 6.47 13.33 1.33
N ILE A 278 7.79 13.49 1.47
CA ILE A 278 8.71 13.85 0.37
C ILE A 278 8.63 12.81 -0.76
N ILE A 279 8.61 11.52 -0.41
CA ILE A 279 8.48 10.43 -1.40
C ILE A 279 7.18 10.59 -2.21
N LEU A 280 6.06 10.87 -1.55
CA LEU A 280 4.78 11.07 -2.21
C LEU A 280 4.77 12.33 -3.09
N GLU A 281 5.27 13.46 -2.59
CA GLU A 281 5.40 14.72 -3.33
C GLU A 281 6.15 14.50 -4.65
N VAL A 282 7.37 13.98 -4.58
CA VAL A 282 8.21 13.75 -5.78
C VAL A 282 7.56 12.75 -6.74
N SER A 283 6.87 11.73 -6.21
CA SER A 283 6.21 10.72 -7.04
C SER A 283 4.99 11.26 -7.79
N LEU A 284 4.33 12.28 -7.24
CA LEU A 284 3.18 12.95 -7.85
C LEU A 284 3.62 13.99 -8.89
N GLU A 285 4.69 14.75 -8.59
CA GLU A 285 5.25 15.77 -9.49
C GLU A 285 5.82 15.18 -10.79
N GLU A 286 6.57 14.08 -10.69
CA GLU A 286 7.28 13.44 -11.82
C GLU A 286 6.39 12.51 -12.66
N ARG A 287 5.06 12.55 -12.46
CA ARG A 287 4.14 11.69 -13.21
C ARG A 287 4.20 12.02 -14.71
N PRO A 288 4.34 11.00 -15.59
CA PRO A 288 4.22 11.23 -17.03
C PRO A 288 2.86 11.85 -17.35
N ARG A 289 2.85 13.06 -17.92
CA ARG A 289 1.59 13.68 -18.37
C ARG A 289 0.98 12.78 -19.46
N PRO A 290 -0.33 12.53 -19.44
CA PRO A 290 -0.96 11.80 -20.54
C PRO A 290 -0.66 12.56 -21.83
N SER A 291 -0.09 11.87 -22.81
CA SER A 291 0.17 12.43 -24.13
C SER A 291 -1.15 12.94 -24.69
N ALA A 292 -1.24 14.23 -25.00
CA ALA A 292 -2.38 14.77 -25.74
C ALA A 292 -2.51 13.95 -27.03
N SER A 293 -3.63 13.26 -27.19
CA SER A 293 -3.91 12.47 -28.38
C SER A 293 -3.81 13.39 -29.59
N SER A 294 -2.79 13.19 -30.43
CA SER A 294 -2.73 13.80 -31.74
C SER A 294 -3.89 13.23 -32.56
N SER A 295 -5.01 13.96 -32.61
CA SER A 295 -6.01 13.79 -33.64
C SER A 295 -5.38 14.25 -34.96
N GLY A 296 -4.59 13.36 -35.56
CA GLY A 296 -4.12 13.49 -36.92
C GLY A 296 -5.29 13.23 -37.85
N THR A 297 -5.96 14.29 -38.26
CA THR A 297 -6.83 14.30 -39.42
C THR A 297 -5.94 14.03 -40.63
N THR A 298 -5.99 12.80 -41.16
CA THR A 298 -5.54 12.53 -42.53
C THR A 298 -6.59 13.08 -43.48
N GLU A 299 -6.23 14.14 -44.21
CA GLU A 299 -6.82 14.48 -45.52
C GLU A 299 -6.37 13.50 -46.59
#